data_AF-A0A323TC52-F1
#
_entry.id   AF-A0A323TC52-F1
#
_cell.length_a   1.000
_cell.length_b   1.000
_cell.length_c   1.000
_cell.angle_alpha   90.00
_cell.angle_beta   90.00
_cell.angle_gamma   90.00
#
_symmetry.space_group_name_H-M   'P 1'
#
loop_
_entity.id
_entity.type
_entity.pdbx_description
1 polymer ?
#
loop_
_entity_poly.entity_id
_entity_poly.type
_entity_poly.pdbx_seq_one_letter_code
_entity_poly.pdbx_strand_id
1 'polypeptide(L)'
;MFWKTARQKRILESSYVECPSCESVGRVSKWNQLARETYGNHSPDIRKSAINKANTFPYQCPQCFKGYSATNLTYLAEKDPTASLKTPETT
;
A
#
# COMPACT_ATOMS: atom_id res chain seq x y z
N MET A 1 -7.53 19.71 13.40
CA MET A 1 -6.29 18.90 13.20
C MET A 1 -6.50 17.38 13.39
N PHE A 2 -7.72 16.83 13.26
CA PHE A 2 -8.01 15.41 13.57
C PHE A 2 -8.01 14.46 12.36
N TRP A 3 -8.06 14.99 11.13
CA TRP A 3 -8.22 14.17 9.92
C TRP A 3 -6.91 13.50 9.48
N LYS A 4 -5.76 14.08 9.84
CA LYS A 4 -4.44 13.51 9.51
C LYS A 4 -4.24 12.16 10.21
N THR A 5 -4.69 12.03 11.45
CA THR A 5 -4.58 10.81 12.25
C THR A 5 -5.47 9.68 11.73
N ALA A 6 -6.70 9.99 11.28
CA ALA A 6 -7.59 9.00 10.70
C ALA A 6 -7.02 8.40 9.40
N ARG A 7 -6.46 9.24 8.52
CA ARG A 7 -5.79 8.78 7.29
C ARG A 7 -4.56 7.93 7.60
N GLN A 8 -3.72 8.35 8.53
CA GLN A 8 -2.53 7.60 8.94
C GLN A 8 -2.90 6.22 9.51
N LYS A 9 -3.93 6.16 10.35
CA LYS A 9 -4.44 4.90 10.90
C LYS A 9 -4.89 3.94 9.79
N ARG A 10 -5.69 4.41 8.82
CA ARG A 10 -6.13 3.60 7.66
C ARG A 10 -4.95 3.05 6.85
N ILE A 11 -3.91 3.86 6.62
CA ILE A 11 -2.72 3.42 5.90
C ILE A 11 -1.97 2.35 6.69
N LEU A 12 -1.78 2.54 8.00
CA LEU A 12 -1.10 1.56 8.86
C LEU A 12 -1.86 0.23 8.97
N GLU A 13 -3.19 0.27 8.92
CA GLU A 13 -4.07 -0.91 8.97
C GLU A 13 -4.30 -1.56 7.59
N SER A 14 -3.86 -0.92 6.50
CA SER A 14 -4.01 -1.47 5.15
C SER A 14 -3.24 -2.78 4.97
N SER A 15 -3.84 -3.69 4.19
CA SER A 15 -3.27 -4.99 3.87
C SER A 15 -2.81 -5.09 2.41
N TYR A 16 -3.28 -4.19 1.56
CA TYR A 16 -3.02 -4.17 0.12
C TYR A 16 -2.53 -2.80 -0.35
N VAL A 17 -1.78 -2.83 -1.46
CA VAL A 17 -1.24 -1.67 -2.15
C VAL A 17 -1.52 -1.83 -3.63
N GLU A 18 -2.08 -0.79 -4.22
CA GLU A 18 -2.33 -0.70 -5.66
C GLU A 18 -1.21 0.11 -6.34
N CYS A 19 -0.72 -0.44 -7.45
CA CYS A 19 0.31 0.21 -8.26
C CYS A 19 -0.31 1.26 -9.20
N PRO A 20 0.17 2.52 -9.20
CA PRO A 20 -0.42 3.58 -10.03
C PRO A 20 -0.10 3.47 -11.53
N SER A 21 0.70 2.50 -11.96
CA SER A 21 1.03 2.34 -13.39
C SER A 21 0.50 1.07 -14.04
N CYS A 22 0.25 0.01 -13.28
CA CYS A 22 -0.29 -1.24 -13.82
C CYS A 22 -1.57 -1.69 -13.10
N GLU A 23 -2.06 -0.88 -12.14
CA GLU A 23 -3.31 -1.08 -11.40
C GLU A 23 -3.36 -2.43 -10.65
N SER A 24 -2.21 -3.10 -10.53
CA SER A 24 -2.13 -4.36 -9.81
C SER A 24 -2.29 -4.12 -8.31
N VAL A 25 -3.22 -4.83 -7.68
CA VAL A 25 -3.38 -4.84 -6.23
C VAL A 25 -2.58 -5.98 -5.63
N GLY A 26 -1.54 -5.65 -4.86
CA GLY A 26 -0.66 -6.60 -4.19
C GLY A 26 -0.70 -6.47 -2.67
N ARG A 27 -0.36 -7.53 -1.94
CA ARG A 27 -0.26 -7.46 -0.46
C ARG A 27 0.91 -6.59 -0.04
N VAL A 28 0.71 -5.78 1.00
CA VAL A 28 1.77 -4.98 1.66
C VAL A 28 2.99 -5.83 2.00
N SER A 29 2.76 -7.07 2.48
CA SER A 29 3.84 -8.00 2.84
C SER A 29 4.77 -8.32 1.67
N LYS A 30 4.25 -8.42 0.44
CA LYS A 30 5.05 -8.73 -0.75
C LYS A 30 5.92 -7.54 -1.15
N TRP A 31 5.39 -6.33 -1.08
CA TRP A 31 6.17 -5.11 -1.30
C TRP A 31 7.30 -4.95 -0.27
N ASN A 32 7.01 -5.16 1.01
CA ASN A 32 8.02 -5.13 2.08
C ASN A 32 9.04 -6.27 1.96
N GLN A 33 8.62 -7.45 1.51
CA GLN A 33 9.52 -8.57 1.24
C GLN A 33 10.50 -8.21 0.13
N LEU A 34 10.02 -7.69 -1.01
CA LEU A 34 10.88 -7.27 -2.10
C LEU A 34 11.86 -6.18 -1.68
N ALA A 35 11.40 -5.19 -0.90
CA ALA A 35 12.28 -4.17 -0.35
C ALA A 35 13.41 -4.79 0.50
N ARG A 36 13.09 -5.73 1.39
CA ARG A 36 14.08 -6.44 2.21
C ARG A 36 15.01 -7.34 1.42
N GLU A 37 14.50 -8.03 0.40
CA GLU A 37 15.31 -8.86 -0.50
C GLU A 37 16.28 -8.01 -1.33
N THR A 38 15.89 -6.79 -1.70
CA THR A 38 16.68 -5.89 -2.54
C THR A 38 17.68 -5.05 -1.74
N TYR A 39 17.23 -4.44 -0.64
CA TYR A 39 18.00 -3.46 0.13
C TYR A 39 18.43 -3.97 1.51
N GLY A 40 17.95 -5.14 1.94
CA GLY A 40 18.29 -5.78 3.21
C GLY A 40 17.26 -5.58 4.32
N ASN A 41 17.48 -6.27 5.44
CA ASN A 41 16.53 -6.36 6.56
C ASN A 41 16.21 -5.02 7.26
N HIS A 42 17.00 -3.98 7.03
CA HIS A 42 16.77 -2.63 7.56
C HIS A 42 15.78 -1.81 6.74
N SER A 43 15.24 -2.37 5.64
CA SER A 43 14.23 -1.72 4.81
C SER A 43 12.98 -1.37 5.62
N PRO A 44 12.48 -0.13 5.55
CA PRO A 44 11.30 0.28 6.30
C PRO A 44 10.03 -0.41 5.78
N ASP A 45 8.99 -0.43 6.62
CA ASP A 45 7.65 -0.83 6.18
C ASP A 45 7.07 0.25 5.26
N ILE A 46 6.50 -0.18 4.14
CA ILE A 46 5.92 0.69 3.11
C ILE A 46 4.80 1.59 3.66
N ARG A 47 4.02 1.13 4.63
CA ARG A 47 2.96 1.94 5.27
C ARG A 47 3.55 2.99 6.20
N LYS A 48 4.59 2.64 6.96
CA LYS A 48 5.32 3.61 7.80
C LYS A 48 5.99 4.68 6.94
N SER A 49 6.47 4.30 5.76
CA SER A 49 7.08 5.23 4.81
C SER A 49 6.04 6.15 4.17
N ALA A 50 4.83 5.65 3.90
CA ALA A 50 3.74 6.45 3.34
C ALA A 50 3.27 7.59 4.25
N ILE A 51 3.32 7.39 5.57
CA ILE A 51 2.93 8.41 6.55
C ILE A 51 4.05 9.43 6.83
N ASN A 52 5.31 9.07 6.58
CA ASN A 52 6.45 9.95 6.75
C ASN A 52 6.92 10.49 5.39
N LYS A 53 6.44 11.69 5.01
CA LYS A 53 6.79 12.31 3.73
C LYS A 53 8.28 12.63 3.54
N ALA A 54 9.05 12.69 4.63
CA ALA A 54 10.50 12.86 4.54
C ALA A 54 11.22 11.56 4.14
N ASN A 55 10.53 10.41 4.23
CA ASN A 55 11.07 9.13 3.82
C ASN A 55 10.93 8.96 2.30
N THR A 56 12.08 8.95 1.61
CA THR A 56 12.19 8.78 0.15
C THR A 56 12.59 7.36 -0.25
N PHE A 57 12.46 6.39 0.66
CA PHE A 57 12.87 5.00 0.41
C PHE A 57 12.13 4.43 -0.81
N PRO A 58 12.84 3.81 -1.76
CA PRO A 58 12.25 3.30 -3.00
C PRO A 58 11.57 1.95 -2.79
N TYR A 59 10.35 1.81 -3.30
CA TYR A 59 9.60 0.55 -3.30
C TYR A 59 9.32 0.10 -4.72
N GLN A 60 9.59 -1.18 -5.02
CA GLN A 60 9.34 -1.75 -6.33
C GLN A 60 7.99 -2.47 -6.39
N CYS A 61 7.22 -2.22 -7.44
CA CYS A 61 6.00 -2.97 -7.71
C CYS A 61 6.34 -4.43 -8.08
N PRO A 62 5.70 -5.44 -7.46
CA PRO A 62 5.96 -6.86 -7.73
C PRO A 62 5.49 -7.35 -9.10
N GLN A 63 4.76 -6.54 -9.87
CA GLN A 63 4.18 -6.94 -11.16
C GLN A 63 4.83 -6.23 -12.34
N CYS A 64 4.93 -4.90 -12.30
CA CYS A 64 5.52 -4.13 -13.39
C CYS A 64 6.98 -3.69 -13.13
N PHE A 65 7.55 -4.03 -11.97
CA PHE A 65 8.93 -3.76 -11.57
C PHE A 65 9.36 -2.28 -11.54
N LYS A 66 8.41 -1.35 -11.69
CA LYS A 66 8.64 0.10 -11.54
C LYS A 66 8.83 0.48 -10.07
N GLY A 67 9.66 1.50 -9.84
CA GLY A 67 9.95 2.06 -8.52
C GLY A 67 9.02 3.22 -8.16
N TYR A 68 8.62 3.29 -6.89
CA TYR A 68 7.70 4.30 -6.36
C TYR A 68 8.13 4.77 -4.98
N SER A 69 7.80 6.04 -4.67
CA SER A 69 7.73 6.50 -3.28
C SER A 69 6.44 5.97 -2.64
N ALA A 70 6.54 5.51 -1.39
CA ALA A 70 5.38 5.06 -0.61
C ALA A 70 4.28 6.12 -0.49
N THR A 71 4.62 7.41 -0.57
CA THR A 71 3.63 8.50 -0.50
C THR A 71 2.70 8.58 -1.70
N ASN A 72 3.07 7.95 -2.83
CA ASN A 72 2.36 8.02 -4.11
C ASN A 72 1.58 6.74 -4.41
N LEU A 73 1.48 5.82 -3.45
CA LEU A 73 0.77 4.56 -3.60
C LEU A 73 -0.61 4.64 -2.96
N THR A 74 -1.55 3.85 -3.50
CA THR A 74 -2.90 3.71 -2.95
C THR A 74 -2.92 2.52 -2.00
N TYR A 75 -3.42 2.72 -0.79
CA TYR A 75 -3.48 1.71 0.27
C TYR A 75 -4.91 1.26 0.50
N LEU A 76 -5.14 -0.06 0.42
CA LEU A 76 -6.45 -0.68 0.50
C LEU A 76 -6.51 -1.65 1.68
N ALA A 77 -7.65 -1.70 2.36
CA ALA A 77 -7.90 -2.68 3.41
C ALA A 77 -8.06 -4.10 2.84
N GLU A 78 -8.71 -4.21 1.68
CA GLU A 78 -9.05 -5.46 1.00
C GLU A 78 -8.53 -5.45 -0.45
N LYS A 79 -8.39 -6.64 -1.06
CA LYS A 79 -7.89 -6.77 -2.44
C LYS A 79 -8.84 -6.20 -3.47
N ASP A 80 -10.14 -6.27 -3.20
CA ASP A 80 -11.23 -5.90 -4.09
C ASP A 80 -12.20 -4.96 -3.32
N PRO A 81 -12.03 -3.63 -3.38
CA PRO A 81 -12.94 -2.71 -2.71
C PRO A 81 -14.36 -2.73 -3.30
N THR A 82 -14.53 -3.28 -4.51
CA THR A 82 -15.81 -3.47 -5.21
C THR A 82 -16.61 -4.69 -4.74
N ALA A 83 -16.01 -5.63 -4.02
CA ALA A 83 -16.72 -6.84 -3.56
C ALA A 83 -17.68 -6.57 -2.39
N SER A 84 -17.47 -5.49 -1.62
CA SER A 84 -18.28 -5.15 -0.44
C SER A 84 -19.55 -4.34 -0.74
N LEU A 85 -19.87 -4.05 -2.02
CA LEU A 85 -21.08 -3.32 -2.43
C LEU A 85 -22.17 -4.18 -3.08
N LYS A 86 -22.01 -5.51 -3.16
CA LYS A 86 -23.13 -6.40 -3.50
C LYS A 86 -23.95 -6.71 -2.24
N THR A 87 -24.75 -5.76 -1.80
CA THR A 87 -25.97 -6.07 -1.04
C THR A 87 -26.83 -7.02 -1.89
N PRO A 88 -27.32 -8.14 -1.34
CA PRO A 88 -28.32 -8.95 -2.04
C PRO A 88 -29.60 -8.11 -2.18
N GLU A 89 -29.90 -7.75 -3.42
CA GLU A 89 -31.22 -7.33 -3.87
C GLU A 89 -32.18 -8.52 -3.75
N THR A 90 -32.88 -8.62 -2.62
CA THR A 90 -33.92 -9.62 -2.41
C THR A 90 -35.23 -9.07 -2.98
N THR A 91 -35.67 -9.71 -4.07
CA THR A 91 -36.99 -9.63 -4.69
C THR A 91 -38.10 -10.04 -3.73
#